data_AF-A0A9D1DXA9-F1
#
_entry.id   AF-A0A9D1DXA9-F1
#
_cell.length_a   1.000
_cell.length_b   1.000
_cell.length_c   1.000
_cell.angle_alpha   90.00
_cell.angle_beta   90.00
_cell.angle_gamma   90.00
#
_symmetry.space_group_name_H-M   'P 1'
#
loop_
_entity.id
_entity.type
_entity.pdbx_description
1 polymer ?
#
loop_
_entity_poly.entity_id
_entity_poly.type
_entity_poly.pdbx_seq_one_letter_code
_entity_poly.pdbx_strand_id
1 'polypeptide(L)'
;MRRIFFYLKMAGGNILRNRRFYLPYLLCCAGTAAMSYIVGYLCMDRMVDEMPGADYVRTFMWLGVYVMIFFSFFIIRFANSFIIKRRRRELGLYNILGLQKGNIAVLMAFETAILLIVSLIFGLGIGILFSKLALLILAQVLSFGVPMGFSISGGAIVLTAGMLAADYLFCLVSNIWGVAKSSPVELLHSSNEGEREPKSRWLLAIFGILCLGGGYTIAVTTQNPLDALLLFFIAVILVIIGTYCLFTAVSVAVLKLLRKKKSFYYKPGPFTAVSGPLFRMKQNAVGMANICILATMVLVTISTTVSLYTGIGDVVYTQYPYEIQAELALNNYFDDSFHPAAEGDDRLVYDAAHNALVEGGYEIEKEDQFHSVTFTVAETAKGVYTCDRSVGGDFYLTAMGFTTLEDYNALTGENKTLAPGEVLSYASTGQTYTDVTVDSLSFTVKENLSDFPISTWDATEVMLNAHFLVVDSMDTLEQVFEMQAETYANGSSPLRYTLGIEVAGDAEERT
;
A
#
# COMPACT_ATOMS: atom_id res chain seq x y z
N MET A 1 -23.34 43.59 10.13
CA MET A 1 -22.48 43.24 11.29
C MET A 1 -23.22 42.60 12.47
N ARG A 2 -24.31 43.18 13.03
CA ARG A 2 -24.98 42.63 14.25
C ARG A 2 -25.49 41.18 14.14
N ARG A 3 -25.97 40.73 12.97
CA ARG A 3 -26.47 39.36 12.77
C ARG A 3 -25.37 38.30 12.74
N ILE A 4 -24.21 38.58 12.13
CA ILE A 4 -23.07 37.66 12.07
C ILE A 4 -22.49 37.41 13.46
N PHE A 5 -22.30 38.49 14.23
CA PHE A 5 -21.80 38.40 15.60
C PHE A 5 -22.75 37.61 16.53
N PHE A 6 -24.06 37.71 16.29
CA PHE A 6 -25.07 36.93 17.01
C PHE A 6 -24.93 35.41 16.75
N TYR A 7 -24.81 34.99 15.48
CA TYR A 7 -24.63 33.57 15.14
C TYR A 7 -23.29 33.02 15.66
N LEU A 8 -22.22 33.80 15.58
CA LEU A 8 -20.90 33.42 16.09
C LEU A 8 -20.94 33.22 17.62
N LYS A 9 -21.56 34.14 18.36
CA LYS A 9 -21.71 34.04 19.82
C LYS A 9 -22.58 32.85 20.23
N MET A 10 -23.64 32.56 19.47
CA MET A 10 -24.48 31.37 19.71
C MET A 10 -23.73 30.08 19.43
N ALA A 11 -22.98 30.01 18.33
CA ALA A 11 -22.15 28.85 17.97
C ALA A 11 -21.12 28.53 19.06
N GLY A 12 -20.38 29.54 19.54
CA GLY A 12 -19.43 29.37 20.65
C GLY A 12 -20.12 28.93 21.96
N GLY A 13 -21.27 29.54 22.28
CA GLY A 13 -22.07 29.16 23.44
C GLY A 13 -22.57 27.70 23.40
N ASN A 14 -22.97 27.23 22.21
CA ASN A 14 -23.39 25.84 22.00
C ASN A 14 -22.25 24.85 22.21
N ILE A 15 -21.06 25.15 21.67
CA ILE A 15 -19.87 24.29 21.83
C ILE A 15 -19.47 24.18 23.30
N LEU A 16 -19.41 25.29 24.04
CA LEU A 16 -19.07 25.28 25.47
C LEU A 16 -20.11 24.52 26.30
N ARG A 17 -21.40 24.76 26.05
CA ARG A 17 -22.49 24.11 26.80
C ARG A 17 -22.49 22.59 26.59
N ASN A 18 -22.08 22.12 25.41
CA ASN A 18 -22.01 20.71 25.04
C ASN A 18 -20.57 20.14 25.00
N ARG A 19 -19.64 20.72 25.76
CA ARG A 19 -18.21 20.36 25.74
C ARG A 19 -17.91 18.86 25.88
N ARG A 20 -18.73 18.11 26.64
CA ARG A 20 -18.56 16.66 26.85
C ARG A 20 -18.65 15.85 25.53
N PHE A 21 -19.32 16.40 24.52
CA PHE A 21 -19.49 15.75 23.22
C PHE A 21 -18.59 16.33 22.14
N TYR A 22 -18.26 17.61 22.25
CA TYR A 22 -17.34 18.28 21.33
C TYR A 22 -15.87 17.98 21.60
N LEU A 23 -15.49 17.70 22.85
CA LEU A 23 -14.09 17.44 23.20
C LEU A 23 -13.54 16.18 22.51
N PRO A 24 -14.20 15.00 22.52
CA PRO A 24 -13.69 13.83 21.81
C PRO A 24 -13.62 14.03 20.28
N TYR A 25 -14.57 14.77 19.72
CA TYR A 25 -14.56 15.15 18.30
C TYR A 25 -13.35 16.03 17.96
N LEU A 26 -13.09 17.04 18.79
CA LEU A 26 -11.99 17.97 18.58
C LEU A 26 -10.64 17.27 18.69
N LEU A 27 -10.48 16.39 19.68
CA LEU A 27 -9.28 15.57 19.85
C LEU A 27 -9.05 14.65 18.65
N CYS A 28 -10.11 14.02 18.15
CA CYS A 28 -10.04 13.17 16.97
C CYS A 28 -9.59 13.97 15.73
N CYS A 29 -10.22 15.12 15.45
CA CYS A 29 -9.85 15.94 14.29
C CYS A 29 -8.46 16.59 14.44
N ALA A 30 -8.09 17.02 15.64
CA ALA A 30 -6.75 17.55 15.92
C ALA A 30 -5.67 16.45 15.78
N GLY A 31 -5.96 15.23 16.24
CA GLY A 31 -5.07 14.08 16.05
C GLY A 31 -4.88 13.74 14.57
N THR A 32 -5.96 13.71 13.78
CA THR A 32 -5.88 13.52 12.33
C THR A 32 -5.06 14.62 11.65
N ALA A 33 -5.26 15.88 12.04
CA ALA A 33 -4.45 17.00 11.54
C ALA A 33 -2.96 16.88 11.92
N ALA A 34 -2.66 16.50 13.16
CA ALA A 34 -1.29 16.29 13.62
C ALA A 34 -0.59 15.19 12.81
N MET A 35 -1.25 14.03 12.65
CA MET A 35 -0.70 12.92 11.85
C MET A 35 -0.50 13.30 10.39
N SER A 36 -1.45 14.04 9.81
CA SER A 36 -1.36 14.47 8.40
C SER A 36 -0.21 15.45 8.21
N TYR A 37 0.01 16.36 9.16
CA TYR A 37 1.16 17.24 9.13
C TYR A 37 2.46 16.48 9.28
N ILE A 38 2.54 15.51 10.21
CA ILE A 38 3.76 14.71 10.42
C ILE A 38 4.14 13.96 9.15
N VAL A 39 3.20 13.24 8.52
CA VAL A 39 3.46 12.50 7.28
C VAL A 39 3.80 13.46 6.14
N GLY A 40 3.06 14.57 5.99
CA GLY A 40 3.37 15.59 4.98
C GLY A 40 4.73 16.28 5.20
N TYR A 41 5.14 16.46 6.44
CA TYR A 41 6.46 16.99 6.81
C TYR A 41 7.56 16.04 6.34
N LEU A 42 7.44 14.74 6.64
CA LEU A 42 8.39 13.72 6.19
C LEU A 42 8.49 13.63 4.66
N CYS A 43 7.43 13.94 3.90
CA CYS A 43 7.47 13.93 2.43
C CYS A 43 8.22 15.12 1.80
N MET A 44 8.21 16.26 2.49
CA MET A 44 8.56 17.57 1.91
C MET A 44 9.79 18.21 2.57
N ASP A 45 10.35 17.56 3.58
CA ASP A 45 11.55 18.01 4.25
C ASP A 45 12.78 17.66 3.42
N ARG A 46 13.64 18.66 3.16
CA ARG A 46 14.85 18.50 2.33
C ARG A 46 15.83 17.48 2.91
N MET A 47 15.75 17.18 4.20
CA MET A 47 16.65 16.21 4.82
C MET A 47 16.37 14.78 4.36
N VAL A 48 15.18 14.49 3.80
CA VAL A 48 14.90 13.20 3.16
C VAL A 48 15.61 13.10 1.81
N ASP A 49 15.84 14.21 1.11
CA ASP A 49 16.53 14.22 -0.19
C ASP A 49 18.03 13.87 -0.04
N GLU A 50 18.61 14.05 1.14
CA GLU A 50 20.01 13.72 1.44
C GLU A 50 20.21 12.25 1.85
N MET A 51 19.13 11.47 2.00
CA MET A 51 19.21 10.06 2.40
C MET A 51 19.52 9.17 1.18
N PRO A 52 20.43 8.18 1.30
CA PRO A 52 20.57 7.11 0.33
C PRO A 52 19.20 6.45 0.05
N GLY A 53 18.83 6.34 -1.23
CA GLY A 53 17.51 5.84 -1.62
C GLY A 53 16.36 6.82 -1.36
N ALA A 54 16.63 8.13 -1.29
CA ALA A 54 15.65 9.20 -1.07
C ALA A 54 14.40 9.07 -1.95
N ASP A 55 14.55 8.68 -3.22
CA ASP A 55 13.43 8.52 -4.15
C ASP A 55 12.43 7.43 -3.71
N TYR A 56 12.94 6.31 -3.20
CA TYR A 56 12.10 5.24 -2.66
C TYR A 56 11.40 5.68 -1.37
N VAL A 57 12.16 6.26 -0.43
CA VAL A 57 11.60 6.80 0.82
C VAL A 57 10.49 7.81 0.52
N ARG A 58 10.73 8.72 -0.42
CA ARG A 58 9.76 9.75 -0.82
C ARG A 58 8.51 9.15 -1.46
N THR A 59 8.66 8.15 -2.31
CA THR A 59 7.53 7.45 -2.93
C THR A 59 6.65 6.79 -1.89
N PHE A 60 7.23 6.09 -0.91
CA PHE A 60 6.48 5.49 0.20
C PHE A 60 5.84 6.52 1.12
N MET A 61 6.51 7.65 1.37
CA MET A 61 5.94 8.74 2.17
C MET A 61 4.71 9.36 1.45
N TRP A 62 4.76 9.55 0.13
CA TRP A 62 3.60 9.99 -0.66
C TRP A 62 2.45 8.98 -0.65
N LEU A 63 2.75 7.69 -0.72
CA LEU A 63 1.74 6.64 -0.53
C LEU A 63 1.06 6.80 0.85
N GLY A 64 1.84 7.07 1.89
CA GLY A 64 1.34 7.39 3.23
C GLY A 64 0.40 8.61 3.24
N VAL A 65 0.72 9.68 2.50
CA VAL A 65 -0.16 10.85 2.36
C VAL A 65 -1.51 10.46 1.75
N TYR A 66 -1.52 9.66 0.68
CA TYR A 66 -2.76 9.22 0.04
C TYR A 66 -3.63 8.36 0.98
N VAL A 67 -3.00 7.44 1.73
CA VAL A 67 -3.69 6.65 2.76
C VAL A 67 -4.26 7.56 3.86
N MET A 68 -3.51 8.58 4.28
CA MET A 68 -3.97 9.54 5.30
C MET A 68 -5.15 10.38 4.82
N ILE A 69 -5.14 10.88 3.58
CA ILE A 69 -6.28 11.60 2.98
C ILE A 69 -7.52 10.69 2.94
N PHE A 70 -7.33 9.43 2.57
CA PHE A 70 -8.43 8.48 2.50
C PHE A 70 -9.01 8.19 3.90
N PHE A 71 -8.17 7.92 4.90
CA PHE A 71 -8.63 7.62 6.26
C PHE A 71 -9.15 8.85 7.02
N SER A 72 -8.61 10.06 6.77
CA SER A 72 -9.09 11.29 7.41
C SER A 72 -10.58 11.51 7.14
N PHE A 73 -11.00 11.27 5.90
CA PHE A 73 -12.39 11.41 5.48
C PHE A 73 -13.33 10.56 6.34
N PHE A 74 -13.02 9.27 6.55
CA PHE A 74 -13.87 8.37 7.33
C PHE A 74 -13.85 8.70 8.82
N ILE A 75 -12.67 9.01 9.37
CA ILE A 75 -12.50 9.39 10.78
C ILE A 75 -13.31 10.66 11.09
N ILE A 76 -13.16 11.70 10.29
CA ILE A 76 -13.88 12.98 10.47
C ILE A 76 -15.38 12.79 10.22
N ARG A 77 -15.78 12.01 9.21
CA ARG A 77 -17.21 11.72 8.98
C ARG A 77 -17.84 10.95 10.14
N PHE A 78 -17.13 10.00 10.74
CA PHE A 78 -17.59 9.29 11.91
C PHE A 78 -17.79 10.25 13.09
N ALA A 79 -16.75 11.05 13.38
CA ALA A 79 -16.77 12.02 14.46
C ALA A 79 -17.94 13.02 14.29
N ASN A 80 -18.15 13.52 13.06
CA ASN A 80 -19.23 14.47 12.76
C ASN A 80 -20.62 13.81 12.90
N SER A 81 -20.79 12.58 12.41
CA SER A 81 -22.04 11.82 12.57
C SER A 81 -22.41 11.64 14.04
N PHE A 82 -21.42 11.43 14.91
CA PHE A 82 -21.64 11.27 16.35
C PHE A 82 -22.18 12.54 17.01
N ILE A 83 -21.60 13.71 16.69
CA ILE A 83 -22.10 15.01 17.18
C ILE A 83 -23.52 15.27 16.68
N ILE A 84 -23.75 15.14 15.38
CA ILE A 84 -25.03 15.47 14.77
C ILE A 84 -26.15 14.59 15.34
N LYS A 85 -25.92 13.28 15.51
CA LYS A 85 -26.90 12.38 16.13
C LYS A 85 -27.30 12.84 17.53
N ARG A 86 -26.35 13.30 18.35
CA ARG A 86 -26.61 13.79 19.71
C ARG A 86 -27.32 15.14 19.74
N ARG A 87 -27.09 16.00 18.74
CA ARG A 87 -27.68 17.35 18.66
C ARG A 87 -29.01 17.42 17.90
N ARG A 88 -29.52 16.31 17.36
CA ARG A 88 -30.80 16.29 16.61
C ARG A 88 -31.97 16.93 17.36
N ARG A 89 -32.05 16.74 18.68
CA ARG A 89 -33.11 17.30 19.52
C ARG A 89 -33.01 18.82 19.68
N GLU A 90 -31.79 19.34 19.80
CA GLU A 90 -31.54 20.80 19.86
C GLU A 90 -31.89 21.47 18.53
N LEU A 91 -31.46 20.86 17.42
CA LEU A 91 -31.75 21.33 16.07
C LEU A 91 -33.25 21.30 15.76
N GLY A 92 -33.97 20.29 16.26
CA GLY A 92 -35.43 20.22 16.19
C GLY A 92 -36.11 21.33 17.00
N LEU A 93 -35.60 21.64 18.19
CA LEU A 93 -36.13 22.71 19.05
C LEU A 93 -35.99 24.10 18.39
N TYR A 94 -34.85 24.37 17.76
CA TYR A 94 -34.63 25.63 17.03
C TYR A 94 -35.64 25.84 15.91
N ASN A 95 -36.01 24.77 15.21
CA ASN A 95 -36.99 24.82 14.13
C ASN A 95 -38.41 25.16 14.64
N ILE A 96 -38.80 24.66 15.82
CA ILE A 96 -40.10 24.98 16.46
C ILE A 96 -40.13 26.40 17.00
N LEU A 97 -39.01 26.88 17.54
CA LEU A 97 -38.86 28.23 18.09
C LEU A 97 -38.82 29.31 17.00
N GLY A 98 -39.07 28.95 15.73
CA GLY A 98 -39.24 29.89 14.62
C GLY A 98 -37.95 30.23 13.87
N LEU A 99 -36.83 29.53 14.11
CA LEU A 99 -35.64 29.69 13.26
C LEU A 99 -35.88 29.04 11.90
N GLN A 100 -35.89 29.86 10.85
CA GLN A 100 -35.94 29.38 9.46
C GLN A 100 -34.76 28.44 9.18
N LYS A 101 -34.98 27.39 8.37
CA LYS A 101 -33.97 26.39 8.00
C LYS A 101 -32.65 26.99 7.49
N GLY A 102 -32.70 28.13 6.80
CA GLY A 102 -31.51 28.86 6.35
C GLY A 102 -30.65 29.42 7.49
N ASN A 103 -31.28 29.92 8.56
CA ASN A 103 -30.57 30.43 9.74
C ASN A 103 -29.90 29.29 10.54
N ILE A 104 -30.49 28.11 10.54
CA ILE A 104 -29.91 26.90 11.13
C ILE A 104 -28.67 26.46 10.33
N ALA A 105 -28.73 26.51 8.99
CA ALA A 105 -27.59 26.21 8.14
C ALA A 105 -26.42 27.19 8.36
N VAL A 106 -26.70 28.49 8.51
CA VAL A 106 -25.69 29.51 8.83
C VAL A 106 -25.06 29.25 10.20
N LEU A 107 -25.86 28.89 11.22
CA LEU A 107 -25.34 28.54 12.54
C LEU A 107 -24.41 27.31 12.46
N MET A 108 -24.80 26.27 11.72
CA MET A 108 -23.95 25.09 11.52
C MET A 108 -22.65 25.43 10.81
N ALA A 109 -22.69 26.30 9.81
CA ALA A 109 -21.48 26.75 9.11
C ALA A 109 -20.50 27.44 10.07
N PHE A 110 -20.98 28.32 10.95
CA PHE A 110 -20.13 28.95 11.97
C PHE A 110 -19.57 27.95 12.98
N GLU A 111 -20.37 26.99 13.44
CA GLU A 111 -19.90 25.95 14.35
C GLU A 111 -18.81 25.08 13.68
N THR A 112 -19.04 24.63 12.45
CA THR A 112 -18.06 23.86 11.69
C THR A 112 -16.79 24.66 11.41
N ALA A 113 -16.89 25.95 11.10
CA ALA A 113 -15.74 26.83 10.88
C ALA A 113 -14.90 27.03 12.16
N ILE A 114 -15.55 27.25 13.31
CA ILE A 114 -14.85 27.35 14.60
C ILE A 114 -14.10 26.03 14.88
N LEU A 115 -14.76 24.89 14.68
CA LEU A 115 -14.15 23.59 14.91
C LEU A 115 -12.99 23.33 13.95
N LEU A 116 -13.09 23.75 12.69
CA LEU A 116 -11.99 23.64 11.73
C LEU A 116 -10.78 24.43 12.20
N ILE A 117 -10.98 25.71 12.55
CA ILE A 117 -9.89 26.59 13.00
C ILE A 117 -9.23 26.03 14.26
N VAL A 118 -10.03 25.63 15.26
CA VAL A 118 -9.49 25.12 16.52
C VAL A 118 -8.76 23.79 16.30
N SER A 119 -9.34 22.85 15.56
CA SER A 119 -8.68 21.57 15.25
C SER A 119 -7.39 21.76 14.44
N LEU A 120 -7.35 22.74 13.55
CA LEU A 120 -6.16 23.05 12.74
C LEU A 120 -5.06 23.69 13.58
N ILE A 121 -5.39 24.63 14.49
CA ILE A 121 -4.42 25.23 15.41
C ILE A 121 -3.81 24.16 16.34
N PHE A 122 -4.65 23.38 17.02
CA PHE A 122 -4.17 22.34 17.94
C PHE A 122 -3.47 21.20 17.20
N GLY A 123 -4.01 20.78 16.06
CA GLY A 123 -3.45 19.71 15.25
C GLY A 123 -2.09 20.07 14.66
N LEU A 124 -1.95 21.25 14.05
CA LEU A 124 -0.65 21.73 13.58
C LEU A 124 0.31 21.97 14.75
N GLY A 125 -0.13 22.53 15.87
CA GLY A 125 0.73 22.74 17.04
C GLY A 125 1.33 21.42 17.55
N ILE A 126 0.50 20.38 17.68
CA ILE A 126 0.94 19.04 18.07
C ILE A 126 1.79 18.42 16.95
N GLY A 127 1.36 18.50 15.69
CA GLY A 127 2.09 17.94 14.55
C GLY A 127 3.49 18.53 14.40
N ILE A 128 3.62 19.85 14.51
CA ILE A 128 4.90 20.58 14.47
C ILE A 128 5.79 20.12 15.63
N LEU A 129 5.25 20.02 16.85
CA LEU A 129 6.00 19.57 18.02
C LEU A 129 6.55 18.14 17.85
N PHE A 130 5.74 17.22 17.33
CA PHE A 130 6.11 15.81 17.18
C PHE A 130 6.77 15.46 15.84
N SER A 131 6.76 16.35 14.85
CA SER A 131 7.35 16.12 13.53
C SER A 131 8.85 15.81 13.61
N LYS A 132 9.58 16.51 14.50
CA LYS A 132 10.99 16.23 14.73
C LYS A 132 11.21 14.84 15.34
N LEU A 133 10.36 14.44 16.30
CA LEU A 133 10.43 13.10 16.88
C LEU A 133 10.20 12.03 15.81
N ALA A 134 9.23 12.23 14.93
CA ALA A 134 8.97 11.31 13.82
C ALA A 134 10.16 11.22 12.85
N LEU A 135 10.81 12.35 12.53
CA LEU A 135 12.02 12.36 11.69
C LEU A 135 13.18 11.62 12.36
N LEU A 136 13.36 11.76 13.68
CA LEU A 136 14.38 11.04 14.43
C LEU A 136 14.12 9.53 14.47
N ILE A 137 12.86 9.13 14.63
CA ILE A 137 12.46 7.71 14.55
C ILE A 137 12.75 7.17 13.15
N LEU A 138 12.42 7.92 12.10
CA LEU A 138 12.71 7.52 10.72
C LEU A 138 14.22 7.37 10.49
N ALA A 139 15.03 8.34 10.92
CA ALA A 139 16.49 8.28 10.81
C ALA A 139 17.08 7.09 11.58
N GLN A 140 16.56 6.79 12.78
CA GLN A 140 16.98 5.65 13.58
C GLN A 140 16.64 4.31 12.92
N VAL A 141 15.44 4.19 12.33
CA VAL A 141 15.01 2.97 11.61
C VAL A 141 15.85 2.75 10.34
N LEU A 142 16.25 3.83 9.69
CA LEU A 142 17.12 3.79 8.51
C LEU A 142 18.62 3.78 8.86
N SER A 143 18.98 3.71 10.15
CA SER A 143 20.38 3.72 10.63
C SER A 143 21.22 4.90 10.11
N PHE A 144 20.62 6.07 9.92
CA PHE A 144 21.31 7.28 9.46
C PHE A 144 21.68 8.24 10.59
N GLY A 145 22.75 9.00 10.36
CA GLY A 145 23.24 10.02 11.28
C GLY A 145 22.14 11.01 11.65
N VAL A 146 21.93 11.23 12.95
CA VAL A 146 20.85 12.06 13.48
C VAL A 146 20.96 13.49 12.93
N PRO A 147 20.02 13.94 12.07
CA PRO A 147 20.14 15.25 11.47
C PRO A 147 19.82 16.35 12.49
N MET A 148 20.75 17.28 12.71
CA MET A 148 20.58 18.44 13.59
C MET A 148 19.92 19.61 12.84
N GLY A 149 18.68 19.95 13.23
CA GLY A 149 17.93 21.07 12.65
C GLY A 149 16.42 20.94 12.87
N PHE A 150 15.73 22.05 13.17
CA PHE A 150 14.27 22.11 13.24
C PHE A 150 13.75 22.93 12.07
N SER A 151 13.10 22.27 11.11
CA SER A 151 12.46 22.92 9.98
C SER A 151 10.94 22.89 10.17
N ILE A 152 10.25 23.87 9.60
CA ILE A 152 8.78 23.85 9.50
C ILE A 152 8.44 23.84 8.02
N SER A 153 7.76 22.78 7.55
CA SER A 153 7.37 22.66 6.15
C SER A 153 6.07 23.42 5.88
N GLY A 154 6.18 24.55 5.17
CA GLY A 154 5.02 25.31 4.72
C GLY A 154 4.11 24.51 3.79
N GLY A 155 4.69 23.62 2.96
CA GLY A 155 3.93 22.73 2.09
C GLY A 155 3.04 21.76 2.87
N ALA A 156 3.58 21.15 3.94
CA ALA A 156 2.83 20.26 4.82
C ALA A 156 1.68 20.96 5.56
N ILE A 157 1.87 22.23 5.94
CA ILE A 157 0.80 23.06 6.53
C ILE A 157 -0.35 23.24 5.52
N VAL A 158 -0.02 23.65 4.29
CA VAL A 158 -1.03 23.90 3.24
C VAL A 158 -1.78 22.61 2.88
N LEU A 159 -1.05 21.50 2.73
CA LEU A 159 -1.65 20.19 2.46
C LEU A 159 -2.62 19.77 3.57
N THR A 160 -2.19 19.85 4.83
CA THR A 160 -3.02 19.51 6.00
C THR A 160 -4.25 20.42 6.10
N ALA A 161 -4.06 21.73 5.89
CA ALA A 161 -5.15 22.69 5.91
C ALA A 161 -6.17 22.45 4.79
N GLY A 162 -5.70 22.18 3.57
CA GLY A 162 -6.54 21.85 2.41
C GLY A 162 -7.35 20.57 2.64
N MET A 163 -6.69 19.52 3.16
CA MET A 163 -7.33 18.24 3.48
C MET A 163 -8.44 18.41 4.53
N LEU A 164 -8.15 19.05 5.68
CA LEU A 164 -9.16 19.28 6.70
C LEU A 164 -10.28 20.19 6.21
N ALA A 165 -9.97 21.22 5.42
CA ALA A 165 -10.98 22.11 4.86
C ALA A 165 -11.95 21.34 3.95
N ALA A 166 -11.44 20.44 3.10
CA ALA A 166 -12.26 19.59 2.24
C ALA A 166 -13.17 18.65 3.07
N ASP A 167 -12.62 17.98 4.08
CA ASP A 167 -13.39 17.08 4.95
C ASP A 167 -14.48 17.79 5.74
N TYR A 168 -14.17 18.97 6.30
CA TYR A 168 -15.13 19.79 7.02
C TYR A 168 -16.19 20.39 6.10
N LEU A 169 -15.82 20.81 4.89
CA LEU A 169 -16.78 21.27 3.88
C LEU A 169 -17.75 20.15 3.50
N PHE A 170 -17.25 18.94 3.25
CA PHE A 170 -18.09 17.78 2.96
C PHE A 170 -19.03 17.44 4.12
N CYS A 171 -18.53 17.51 5.36
CA CYS A 171 -19.36 17.36 6.56
C CYS A 171 -20.44 18.43 6.64
N LEU A 172 -20.11 19.68 6.38
CA LEU A 172 -21.06 20.79 6.41
C LEU A 172 -22.18 20.60 5.39
N VAL A 173 -21.84 20.29 4.13
CA VAL A 173 -22.81 20.01 3.06
C VAL A 173 -23.72 18.84 3.45
N SER A 174 -23.13 17.75 3.94
CA SER A 174 -23.88 16.57 4.41
C SER A 174 -24.85 16.92 5.55
N ASN A 175 -24.41 17.74 6.50
CA ASN A 175 -25.19 18.16 7.66
C ASN A 175 -26.36 19.07 7.24
N ILE A 176 -26.10 20.07 6.41
CA ILE A 176 -27.12 21.00 5.88
C ILE A 176 -28.17 20.21 5.11
N TRP A 177 -27.75 19.31 4.22
CA TRP A 177 -28.69 18.51 3.43
C TRP A 177 -29.56 17.60 4.30
N GLY A 178 -28.95 16.95 5.30
CA GLY A 178 -29.67 16.14 6.29
C GLY A 178 -30.75 16.94 7.01
N VAL A 179 -30.44 18.16 7.44
CA VAL A 179 -31.36 19.04 8.17
C VAL A 179 -32.44 19.61 7.26
N ALA A 180 -32.10 19.98 6.01
CA ALA A 180 -33.05 20.49 5.04
C ALA A 180 -34.18 19.49 4.74
N LYS A 181 -33.81 18.20 4.59
CA LYS A 181 -34.73 17.09 4.29
C LYS A 181 -35.53 16.59 5.51
N SER A 182 -35.07 16.89 6.72
CA SER A 182 -35.74 16.47 7.96
C SER A 182 -37.01 17.28 8.20
N SER A 183 -38.15 16.61 8.43
CA SER A 183 -39.36 17.31 8.89
C SER A 183 -39.21 17.69 10.38
N PRO A 184 -39.70 18.86 10.82
CA PRO A 184 -39.63 19.27 12.23
C PRO A 184 -40.32 18.27 13.17
N VAL A 185 -41.40 17.65 12.69
CA VAL A 185 -42.18 16.65 13.42
C VAL A 185 -41.40 15.35 13.59
N GLU A 186 -40.71 14.86 12.55
CA GLU A 186 -39.81 13.69 12.68
C GLU A 186 -38.60 13.99 13.56
N LEU A 187 -38.06 15.21 13.59
CA LEU A 187 -36.93 15.56 14.47
C LEU A 187 -37.30 15.44 15.95
N LEU A 188 -38.51 15.84 16.33
CA LEU A 188 -39.02 15.75 17.71
C LEU A 188 -39.56 14.38 18.07
N HIS A 189 -40.24 13.72 17.13
CA HIS A 189 -40.75 12.37 17.33
C HIS A 189 -39.68 11.31 17.08
N SER A 190 -38.47 11.64 16.62
CA SER A 190 -37.41 10.63 16.45
C SER A 190 -37.01 9.91 17.75
N SER A 191 -37.29 10.48 18.93
CA SER A 191 -37.15 9.80 20.22
C SER A 191 -38.41 9.05 20.70
N ASN A 192 -39.57 9.28 20.06
CA ASN A 192 -40.89 8.79 20.48
C ASN A 192 -41.62 7.94 19.41
N GLU A 193 -41.14 7.90 18.16
CA GLU A 193 -41.51 6.88 17.19
C GLU A 193 -40.87 5.57 17.66
N GLY A 194 -41.68 4.64 18.14
CA GLY A 194 -41.22 3.31 18.53
C GLY A 194 -40.37 2.65 17.44
N GLU A 195 -39.41 1.83 17.85
CA GLU A 195 -38.49 1.12 16.96
C GLU A 195 -39.26 0.39 15.84
N ARG A 196 -39.30 0.98 14.63
CA ARG A 196 -39.98 0.38 13.48
C ARG A 196 -39.10 -0.69 12.86
N GLU A 197 -39.68 -1.85 12.58
CA GLU A 197 -38.99 -2.94 11.91
C GLU A 197 -38.37 -2.44 10.58
N PRO A 198 -37.06 -2.64 10.35
CA PRO A 198 -36.43 -2.24 9.10
C PRO A 198 -37.06 -3.01 7.93
N LYS A 199 -37.42 -2.28 6.86
CA LYS A 199 -37.87 -2.88 5.61
C LYS A 199 -36.70 -3.69 5.03
N SER A 200 -36.95 -4.96 4.69
CA SER A 200 -35.91 -5.81 4.11
C SER A 200 -35.60 -5.30 2.70
N ARG A 201 -34.36 -4.85 2.48
CA ARG A 201 -33.86 -4.44 1.16
C ARG A 201 -32.98 -5.56 0.61
N TRP A 202 -33.60 -6.66 0.18
CA TRP A 202 -32.86 -7.86 -0.21
C TRP A 202 -31.89 -7.62 -1.37
N LEU A 203 -32.24 -6.77 -2.35
CA LEU A 203 -31.31 -6.35 -3.42
C LEU A 203 -30.04 -5.67 -2.85
N LEU A 204 -30.20 -4.84 -1.83
CA LEU A 204 -29.07 -4.17 -1.16
C LEU A 204 -28.21 -5.16 -0.37
N ALA A 205 -28.82 -6.23 0.16
CA ALA A 205 -28.10 -7.30 0.84
C ALA A 205 -27.26 -8.13 -0.15
N ILE A 206 -27.82 -8.49 -1.32
CA ILE A 206 -27.09 -9.19 -2.38
C ILE A 206 -25.94 -8.32 -2.88
N PHE A 207 -26.19 -7.04 -3.16
CA PHE A 207 -25.15 -6.10 -3.58
C PHE A 207 -24.02 -5.98 -2.55
N GLY A 208 -24.35 -5.89 -1.26
CA GLY A 208 -23.34 -5.86 -0.20
C GLY A 208 -22.45 -7.11 -0.15
N ILE A 209 -23.04 -8.29 -0.33
CA ILE A 209 -22.29 -9.56 -0.39
C ILE A 209 -21.37 -9.58 -1.62
N LEU A 210 -21.86 -9.13 -2.78
CA LEU A 210 -21.05 -9.04 -4.00
C LEU A 210 -19.90 -8.05 -3.87
N CYS A 211 -20.11 -6.88 -3.26
CA CYS A 211 -19.04 -5.92 -3.02
C CYS A 211 -17.96 -6.46 -2.06
N LEU A 212 -18.36 -7.16 -0.99
CA LEU A 212 -17.40 -7.80 -0.08
C LEU A 212 -16.65 -8.93 -0.77
N GLY A 213 -17.36 -9.78 -1.51
CA GLY A 213 -16.77 -10.86 -2.29
C GLY A 213 -15.78 -10.33 -3.32
N GLY A 214 -16.17 -9.33 -4.10
CA GLY A 214 -15.30 -8.71 -5.10
C GLY A 214 -14.04 -8.08 -4.50
N GLY A 215 -14.15 -7.38 -3.36
CA GLY A 215 -12.98 -6.82 -2.68
C GLY A 215 -12.01 -7.92 -2.21
N TYR A 216 -12.55 -9.03 -1.70
CA TYR A 216 -11.73 -10.17 -1.28
C TYR A 216 -11.11 -10.92 -2.45
N THR A 217 -11.85 -11.10 -3.55
CA THR A 217 -11.33 -11.72 -4.77
C THR A 217 -10.18 -10.91 -5.35
N ILE A 218 -10.31 -9.57 -5.39
CA ILE A 218 -9.21 -8.69 -5.81
C ILE A 218 -7.99 -8.91 -4.89
N ALA A 219 -8.18 -8.92 -3.58
CA ALA A 219 -7.08 -9.09 -2.63
C ALA A 219 -6.34 -10.43 -2.77
N VAL A 220 -7.02 -11.53 -3.11
CA VAL A 220 -6.42 -12.87 -3.22
C VAL A 220 -5.88 -13.15 -4.63
N THR A 221 -6.46 -12.56 -5.67
CA THR A 221 -6.10 -12.86 -7.07
C THR A 221 -5.02 -11.92 -7.61
N THR A 222 -4.79 -10.77 -6.96
CA THR A 222 -3.78 -9.82 -7.42
C THR A 222 -2.40 -10.34 -7.05
N GLN A 223 -1.65 -10.80 -8.06
CA GLN A 223 -0.28 -11.27 -7.91
C GLN A 223 0.74 -10.20 -8.29
N ASN A 224 0.41 -9.31 -9.23
CA ASN A 224 1.31 -8.24 -9.66
C ASN A 224 1.40 -7.12 -8.60
N PRO A 225 2.60 -6.73 -8.15
CA PRO A 225 2.77 -5.73 -7.10
C PRO A 225 2.37 -4.31 -7.52
N LEU A 226 2.54 -3.95 -8.79
CA LEU A 226 2.12 -2.64 -9.30
C LEU A 226 0.59 -2.54 -9.38
N ASP A 227 -0.07 -3.60 -9.84
CA ASP A 227 -1.53 -3.67 -9.83
C ASP A 227 -2.08 -3.65 -8.40
N ALA A 228 -1.40 -4.30 -7.47
CA ALA A 228 -1.78 -4.31 -6.05
C ALA A 228 -1.84 -2.89 -5.46
N LEU A 229 -0.89 -2.01 -5.81
CA LEU A 229 -0.89 -0.61 -5.35
C LEU A 229 -2.14 0.16 -5.81
N LEU A 230 -2.58 -0.04 -7.06
CA LEU A 230 -3.76 0.66 -7.61
C LEU A 230 -5.08 0.00 -7.16
N LEU A 231 -5.16 -1.32 -7.25
CA LEU A 231 -6.35 -2.11 -6.90
C LEU A 231 -6.63 -2.08 -5.40
N PHE A 232 -5.64 -1.83 -4.55
CA PHE A 232 -5.82 -1.68 -3.10
C PHE A 232 -6.92 -0.67 -2.76
N PHE A 233 -6.88 0.54 -3.33
CA PHE A 233 -7.88 1.56 -3.05
C PHE A 233 -9.28 1.15 -3.50
N ILE A 234 -9.38 0.48 -4.66
CA ILE A 234 -10.63 -0.04 -5.19
C ILE A 234 -11.19 -1.13 -4.25
N ALA A 235 -10.36 -2.07 -3.82
CA ALA A 235 -10.72 -3.12 -2.90
C ALA A 235 -11.20 -2.55 -1.55
N VAL A 236 -10.49 -1.57 -1.00
CA VAL A 236 -10.89 -0.90 0.25
C VAL A 236 -12.24 -0.19 0.09
N ILE A 237 -12.48 0.52 -1.01
CA ILE A 237 -13.79 1.15 -1.29
C ILE A 237 -14.90 0.09 -1.37
N LEU A 238 -14.67 -1.03 -2.07
CA LEU A 238 -15.61 -2.14 -2.16
C LEU A 238 -15.94 -2.72 -0.78
N VAL A 239 -14.93 -2.91 0.07
CA VAL A 239 -15.09 -3.42 1.44
C VAL A 239 -15.88 -2.43 2.30
N ILE A 240 -15.63 -1.13 2.17
CA ILE A 240 -16.37 -0.08 2.89
C ILE A 240 -17.85 -0.08 2.49
N ILE A 241 -18.14 -0.05 1.18
CA ILE A 241 -19.52 -0.12 0.66
C ILE A 241 -20.21 -1.41 1.11
N GLY A 242 -19.49 -2.52 0.99
CA GLY A 242 -19.91 -3.85 1.44
C GLY A 242 -20.25 -3.87 2.93
N THR A 243 -19.43 -3.28 3.77
CA THR A 243 -19.64 -3.19 5.23
C THR A 243 -20.89 -2.38 5.57
N TYR A 244 -21.11 -1.23 4.92
CA TYR A 244 -22.36 -0.47 5.11
C TYR A 244 -23.59 -1.27 4.69
N CYS A 245 -23.54 -1.93 3.55
CA CYS A 245 -24.64 -2.79 3.07
C CYS A 245 -24.86 -3.99 3.99
N LEU A 246 -23.78 -4.55 4.54
CA LEU A 246 -23.81 -5.67 5.48
C LEU A 246 -24.61 -5.29 6.72
N PHE A 247 -24.23 -4.22 7.41
CA PHE A 247 -24.93 -3.82 8.63
C PHE A 247 -26.35 -3.28 8.38
N THR A 248 -26.59 -2.62 7.24
CA THR A 248 -27.90 -1.98 6.97
C THR A 248 -28.93 -2.93 6.35
N ALA A 249 -28.51 -3.93 5.59
CA ALA A 249 -29.40 -4.84 4.87
C ALA A 249 -29.14 -6.32 5.15
N VAL A 250 -27.88 -6.80 5.08
CA VAL A 250 -27.57 -8.24 5.27
C VAL A 250 -27.89 -8.67 6.69
N SER A 251 -27.45 -7.94 7.71
CA SER A 251 -27.70 -8.29 9.10
C SER A 251 -29.19 -8.28 9.44
N VAL A 252 -29.97 -7.35 8.85
CA VAL A 252 -31.44 -7.34 8.97
C VAL A 252 -32.06 -8.58 8.32
N ALA A 253 -31.60 -8.94 7.11
CA ALA A 253 -32.09 -10.12 6.40
C ALA A 253 -31.80 -11.41 7.17
N VAL A 254 -30.60 -11.55 7.74
CA VAL A 254 -30.21 -12.67 8.60
C VAL A 254 -31.10 -12.75 9.84
N LEU A 255 -31.33 -11.64 10.56
CA LEU A 255 -32.20 -11.64 11.73
C LEU A 255 -33.66 -12.02 11.39
N LYS A 256 -34.16 -11.58 10.23
CA LYS A 256 -35.50 -12.00 9.75
C LYS A 256 -35.54 -13.49 9.38
N LEU A 257 -34.47 -14.02 8.79
CA LEU A 257 -34.36 -15.45 8.47
C LEU A 257 -34.35 -16.30 9.74
N LEU A 258 -33.59 -15.89 10.77
CA LEU A 258 -33.54 -16.53 12.07
C LEU A 258 -34.90 -16.48 12.79
N ARG A 259 -35.62 -15.35 12.69
CA ARG A 259 -37.00 -15.22 13.20
C ARG A 259 -37.98 -16.16 12.48
N LYS A 260 -37.81 -16.38 11.17
CA LYS A 260 -38.67 -17.28 10.38
C LYS A 260 -38.51 -18.76 10.78
N LYS A 261 -37.35 -19.16 11.29
CA LYS A 261 -37.06 -20.53 11.74
C LYS A 261 -37.67 -20.78 13.13
N LYS A 262 -38.95 -21.17 13.19
CA LYS A 262 -39.73 -21.38 14.44
C LYS A 262 -39.04 -22.29 15.47
N SER A 263 -38.37 -23.36 15.01
CA SER A 263 -37.61 -24.30 15.86
C SER A 263 -36.45 -23.64 16.64
N PHE A 264 -35.87 -22.57 16.10
CA PHE A 264 -34.77 -21.83 16.72
C PHE A 264 -35.29 -20.63 17.52
N TYR A 265 -36.20 -19.84 16.95
CA TYR A 265 -36.62 -18.56 17.50
C TYR A 265 -37.38 -18.66 18.83
N TYR A 266 -38.23 -19.68 19.03
CA TYR A 266 -39.08 -19.79 20.23
C TYR A 266 -38.38 -20.40 21.45
N LYS A 267 -37.05 -20.58 21.40
CA LYS A 267 -36.26 -20.96 22.57
C LYS A 267 -35.93 -19.72 23.43
N PRO A 268 -35.89 -19.83 24.78
CA PRO A 268 -35.78 -18.67 25.68
C PRO A 268 -34.52 -17.81 25.48
N GLY A 269 -33.39 -18.40 25.05
CA GLY A 269 -32.17 -17.64 24.70
C GLY A 269 -32.24 -16.95 23.32
N PRO A 270 -32.41 -17.70 22.22
CA PRO A 270 -32.51 -17.14 20.86
C PRO A 270 -33.62 -16.09 20.66
N PHE A 271 -34.72 -16.19 21.39
CA PHE A 271 -35.82 -15.23 21.30
C PHE A 271 -35.38 -13.81 21.66
N THR A 272 -34.71 -13.63 22.81
CA THR A 272 -34.24 -12.32 23.29
C THR A 272 -33.06 -11.81 22.46
N ALA A 273 -32.18 -12.71 22.02
CA ALA A 273 -31.02 -12.41 21.17
C ALA A 273 -31.40 -11.94 19.75
N VAL A 274 -32.53 -12.37 19.20
CA VAL A 274 -32.96 -12.00 17.83
C VAL A 274 -33.95 -10.83 17.84
N SER A 275 -34.87 -10.78 18.80
CA SER A 275 -35.93 -9.77 18.82
C SER A 275 -35.42 -8.36 19.12
N GLY A 276 -34.62 -8.17 20.18
CA GLY A 276 -34.10 -6.86 20.57
C GLY A 276 -33.24 -6.17 19.48
N PRO A 277 -32.20 -6.84 18.94
CA PRO A 277 -31.35 -6.25 17.91
C PRO A 277 -32.10 -5.95 16.60
N LEU A 278 -33.08 -6.76 16.21
CA LEU A 278 -33.82 -6.58 14.95
C LEU A 278 -34.57 -5.25 14.88
N PHE A 279 -35.19 -4.83 15.98
CA PHE A 279 -35.90 -3.55 16.06
C PHE A 279 -34.94 -2.36 16.21
N ARG A 280 -33.79 -2.57 16.86
CA ARG A 280 -32.72 -1.55 17.04
C ARG A 280 -31.82 -1.36 15.83
N MET A 281 -31.84 -2.29 14.87
CA MET A 281 -30.91 -2.29 13.74
C MET A 281 -31.10 -1.06 12.83
N LYS A 282 -32.34 -0.58 12.66
CA LYS A 282 -32.62 0.62 11.84
C LYS A 282 -31.90 1.88 12.35
N GLN A 283 -31.78 2.03 13.67
CA GLN A 283 -31.15 3.21 14.28
C GLN A 283 -29.63 3.03 14.48
N ASN A 284 -29.18 1.79 14.73
CA ASN A 284 -27.79 1.50 15.13
C ASN A 284 -26.89 0.95 14.02
N ALA A 285 -27.44 0.42 12.91
CA ALA A 285 -26.66 -0.21 11.83
C ALA A 285 -25.54 0.69 11.28
N VAL A 286 -25.84 1.96 10.99
CA VAL A 286 -24.84 2.91 10.47
C VAL A 286 -23.73 3.19 11.51
N GLY A 287 -24.07 3.16 12.81
CA GLY A 287 -23.07 3.32 13.87
C GLY A 287 -22.14 2.11 13.97
N MET A 288 -22.71 0.90 13.90
CA MET A 288 -21.93 -0.35 13.90
C MET A 288 -21.01 -0.46 12.68
N ALA A 289 -21.49 -0.06 11.49
CA ALA A 289 -20.67 -0.01 10.29
C ALA A 289 -19.45 0.90 10.46
N ASN A 290 -19.64 2.11 10.99
CA ASN A 290 -18.52 3.03 11.21
C ASN A 290 -17.50 2.48 12.23
N ILE A 291 -17.95 1.85 13.31
CA ILE A 291 -17.05 1.24 14.31
C ILE A 291 -16.26 0.10 13.67
N CYS A 292 -16.92 -0.74 12.87
CA CYS A 292 -16.27 -1.82 12.14
C CYS A 292 -15.19 -1.28 11.19
N ILE A 293 -15.52 -0.28 10.38
CA ILE A 293 -14.56 0.33 9.43
C ILE A 293 -13.35 0.90 10.17
N LEU A 294 -13.57 1.63 11.28
CA LEU A 294 -12.46 2.18 12.07
C LEU A 294 -11.60 1.08 12.72
N ALA A 295 -12.22 0.00 13.22
CA ALA A 295 -11.49 -1.14 13.76
C ALA A 295 -10.67 -1.84 12.66
N THR A 296 -11.24 -2.01 11.47
CA THR A 296 -10.52 -2.56 10.31
C THR A 296 -9.36 -1.67 9.89
N MET A 297 -9.50 -0.34 9.90
CA MET A 297 -8.38 0.57 9.63
C MET A 297 -7.21 0.34 10.58
N VAL A 298 -7.48 0.24 11.88
CA VAL A 298 -6.44 -0.05 12.89
C VAL A 298 -5.79 -1.41 12.65
N LEU A 299 -6.59 -2.45 12.35
CA LEU A 299 -6.08 -3.79 12.05
C LEU A 299 -5.22 -3.81 10.78
N VAL A 300 -5.64 -3.12 9.72
CA VAL A 300 -4.88 -3.03 8.47
C VAL A 300 -3.54 -2.34 8.71
N THR A 301 -3.50 -1.23 9.45
CA THR A 301 -2.23 -0.56 9.78
C THR A 301 -1.29 -1.50 10.54
N ILE A 302 -1.76 -2.13 11.63
CA ILE A 302 -0.92 -3.03 12.44
C ILE A 302 -0.46 -4.23 11.61
N SER A 303 -1.37 -4.87 10.88
CA SER A 303 -1.04 -6.05 10.06
C SER A 303 -0.03 -5.70 8.98
N THR A 304 -0.20 -4.58 8.28
CA THR A 304 0.73 -4.16 7.21
C THR A 304 2.11 -3.86 7.79
N THR A 305 2.19 -3.13 8.91
CA THR A 305 3.47 -2.83 9.55
C THR A 305 4.19 -4.09 10.01
N VAL A 306 3.48 -5.03 10.65
CA VAL A 306 4.07 -6.30 11.09
C VAL A 306 4.52 -7.13 9.89
N SER A 307 3.66 -7.30 8.88
CA SER A 307 3.99 -8.09 7.68
C SER A 307 5.19 -7.52 6.92
N LEU A 308 5.28 -6.20 6.76
CA LEU A 308 6.43 -5.57 6.11
C LEU A 308 7.70 -5.73 6.95
N TYR A 309 7.60 -5.57 8.27
CA TYR A 309 8.75 -5.71 9.16
C TYR A 309 9.27 -7.16 9.20
N THR A 310 8.39 -8.15 9.30
CA THR A 310 8.80 -9.56 9.28
C THR A 310 9.31 -10.00 7.92
N GLY A 311 8.76 -9.43 6.84
CA GLY A 311 9.16 -9.76 5.47
C GLY A 311 10.49 -9.14 5.04
N ILE A 312 11.06 -8.20 5.80
CA ILE A 312 12.32 -7.55 5.41
C ILE A 312 13.48 -8.55 5.32
N GLY A 313 13.51 -9.56 6.20
CA GLY A 313 14.52 -10.60 6.18
C GLY A 313 14.42 -11.46 4.92
N ASP A 314 13.20 -11.86 4.55
CA ASP A 314 12.95 -12.61 3.32
C ASP A 314 13.34 -11.79 2.09
N VAL A 315 13.05 -10.48 2.08
CA VAL A 315 13.46 -9.58 0.99
C VAL A 315 14.98 -9.49 0.90
N VAL A 316 15.68 -9.24 2.01
CA VAL A 316 17.15 -9.15 2.02
C VAL A 316 17.77 -10.47 1.56
N TYR A 317 17.30 -11.60 2.08
CA TYR A 317 17.80 -12.92 1.68
C TYR A 317 17.56 -13.23 0.21
N THR A 318 16.43 -12.79 -0.35
CA THR A 318 16.14 -13.00 -1.78
C THR A 318 16.94 -12.06 -2.68
N GLN A 319 17.29 -10.85 -2.20
CA GLN A 319 18.07 -9.86 -2.98
C GLN A 319 19.58 -10.04 -2.86
N TYR A 320 20.03 -10.56 -1.72
CA TYR A 320 21.44 -10.77 -1.37
C TYR A 320 21.54 -12.15 -0.71
N PRO A 321 21.58 -13.24 -1.50
CA PRO A 321 21.63 -14.59 -0.95
C PRO A 321 23.00 -14.93 -0.36
N TYR A 322 24.03 -14.19 -0.76
CA TYR A 322 25.39 -14.33 -0.30
C TYR A 322 25.69 -13.26 0.75
N GLU A 323 26.48 -13.63 1.75
CA GLU A 323 26.95 -12.68 2.77
C GLU A 323 27.86 -11.62 2.15
N ILE A 324 28.65 -12.02 1.16
CA ILE A 324 29.51 -11.14 0.38
C ILE A 324 29.27 -11.40 -1.10
N GLN A 325 28.90 -10.35 -1.82
CA GLN A 325 28.68 -10.41 -3.27
C GLN A 325 29.53 -9.32 -3.94
N ALA A 326 30.35 -9.73 -4.89
CA ALA A 326 31.10 -8.84 -5.76
C ALA A 326 30.60 -9.01 -7.20
N GLU A 327 30.29 -7.89 -7.85
CA GLU A 327 29.83 -7.90 -9.24
C GLU A 327 30.78 -7.08 -10.11
N LEU A 328 31.12 -7.63 -11.27
CA LEU A 328 31.87 -6.96 -12.33
C LEU A 328 31.01 -6.87 -13.58
N ALA A 329 30.79 -5.65 -14.07
CA ALA A 329 30.22 -5.46 -15.40
C ALA A 329 31.32 -5.71 -16.45
N LEU A 330 31.26 -6.83 -17.16
CA LEU A 330 32.25 -7.25 -18.17
C LEU A 330 32.14 -6.50 -19.47
N ASN A 331 30.93 -6.02 -19.78
CA ASN A 331 30.69 -5.23 -20.97
C ASN A 331 29.61 -4.19 -20.65
N ASN A 332 29.90 -2.93 -20.97
CA ASN A 332 28.99 -1.81 -20.73
C ASN A 332 29.03 -0.88 -21.94
N TYR A 333 27.90 -0.72 -22.63
CA TYR A 333 27.79 0.06 -23.87
C TYR A 333 28.21 1.55 -23.72
N PHE A 334 28.37 2.04 -22.49
CA PHE A 334 28.60 3.44 -22.16
C PHE A 334 30.05 3.89 -22.04
N ASP A 335 31.03 2.98 -22.01
CA ASP A 335 32.42 3.36 -21.78
C ASP A 335 33.39 2.71 -22.78
N ASP A 336 33.73 3.45 -23.86
CA ASP A 336 34.80 3.09 -24.80
C ASP A 336 36.18 2.97 -24.11
N SER A 337 36.32 3.45 -22.87
CA SER A 337 37.53 3.30 -22.04
C SER A 337 37.57 1.95 -21.30
N PHE A 338 36.44 1.24 -21.25
CA PHE A 338 36.30 -0.07 -20.64
C PHE A 338 36.20 -1.09 -21.77
N HIS A 339 37.31 -1.78 -22.02
CA HIS A 339 37.41 -2.78 -23.07
C HIS A 339 36.43 -3.94 -22.82
N PRO A 340 35.98 -4.68 -23.86
CA PRO A 340 35.41 -6.02 -23.64
C PRO A 340 36.37 -6.75 -22.71
N ALA A 341 35.84 -7.32 -21.61
CA ALA A 341 36.62 -8.00 -20.58
C ALA A 341 37.85 -8.67 -21.20
N ALA A 342 39.04 -8.18 -20.83
CA ALA A 342 40.24 -8.87 -21.25
C ALA A 342 40.17 -10.27 -20.60
N GLU A 343 40.55 -11.33 -21.32
CA GLU A 343 40.68 -12.67 -20.74
C GLU A 343 41.43 -12.57 -19.40
N GLY A 344 40.73 -12.80 -18.28
CA GLY A 344 41.29 -12.73 -16.92
C GLY A 344 40.84 -11.55 -16.04
N ASP A 345 39.95 -10.66 -16.50
CA ASP A 345 39.41 -9.59 -15.63
C ASP A 345 38.53 -10.15 -14.49
N ASP A 346 37.78 -11.23 -14.72
CA ASP A 346 37.02 -11.96 -13.69
C ASP A 346 37.96 -12.46 -12.59
N ARG A 347 39.16 -12.89 -12.99
CA ARG A 347 40.21 -13.38 -12.11
C ARG A 347 40.84 -12.27 -11.28
N LEU A 348 40.91 -11.04 -11.80
CA LEU A 348 41.37 -9.89 -11.02
C LEU A 348 40.39 -9.52 -9.90
N VAL A 349 39.09 -9.54 -10.20
CA VAL A 349 38.04 -9.29 -9.19
C VAL A 349 37.99 -10.43 -8.17
N TYR A 350 38.11 -11.67 -8.65
CA TYR A 350 38.26 -12.84 -7.81
C TYR A 350 39.46 -12.72 -6.86
N ASP A 351 40.65 -12.48 -7.40
CA ASP A 351 41.88 -12.38 -6.61
C ASP A 351 41.79 -11.21 -5.62
N ALA A 352 41.20 -10.08 -5.98
CA ALA A 352 41.02 -8.94 -5.09
C ALA A 352 40.06 -9.26 -3.92
N ALA A 353 38.90 -9.85 -4.20
CA ALA A 353 37.92 -10.23 -3.19
C ALA A 353 38.47 -11.32 -2.26
N HIS A 354 39.09 -12.36 -2.85
CA HIS A 354 39.68 -13.48 -2.10
C HIS A 354 40.83 -13.02 -1.21
N ASN A 355 41.74 -12.18 -1.72
CA ASN A 355 42.84 -11.64 -0.92
C ASN A 355 42.34 -10.77 0.24
N ALA A 356 41.31 -9.95 0.02
CA ALA A 356 40.72 -9.13 1.08
C ALA A 356 40.10 -9.98 2.20
N LEU A 357 39.46 -11.11 1.86
CA LEU A 357 38.87 -12.03 2.84
C LEU A 357 39.93 -12.75 3.66
N VAL A 358 40.98 -13.24 2.99
CA VAL A 358 42.12 -13.90 3.64
C VAL A 358 42.87 -12.92 4.55
N GLU A 359 43.10 -11.66 4.11
CA GLU A 359 43.69 -10.61 4.94
C GLU A 359 42.81 -10.25 6.15
N GLY A 360 41.49 -10.29 5.98
CA GLY A 360 40.51 -10.10 7.06
C GLY A 360 40.44 -11.26 8.06
N GLY A 361 41.06 -12.41 7.76
CA GLY A 361 41.03 -13.61 8.61
C GLY A 361 39.73 -14.41 8.52
N TYR A 362 38.95 -14.20 7.46
CA TYR A 362 37.70 -14.90 7.21
C TYR A 362 37.96 -16.24 6.50
N GLU A 363 37.29 -17.31 6.95
CA GLU A 363 37.35 -18.63 6.31
C GLU A 363 36.16 -18.78 5.35
N ILE A 364 36.42 -19.11 4.09
CA ILE A 364 35.39 -19.24 3.05
C ILE A 364 34.77 -20.64 3.17
N GLU A 365 33.46 -20.70 3.38
CA GLU A 365 32.69 -21.95 3.48
C GLU A 365 32.16 -22.37 2.10
N LYS A 366 31.64 -21.41 1.33
CA LYS A 366 31.09 -21.63 0.00
C LYS A 366 31.42 -20.47 -0.92
N GLU A 367 31.66 -20.79 -2.19
CA GLU A 367 32.00 -19.86 -3.24
C GLU A 367 31.26 -20.25 -4.52
N ASP A 368 30.50 -19.31 -5.08
CA ASP A 368 29.76 -19.46 -6.31
C ASP A 368 30.19 -18.37 -7.30
N GLN A 369 30.46 -18.76 -8.55
CA GLN A 369 30.87 -17.87 -9.64
C GLN A 369 29.96 -18.11 -10.83
N PHE A 370 29.44 -17.04 -11.44
CA PHE A 370 28.62 -17.17 -12.64
C PHE A 370 28.54 -15.89 -13.47
N HIS A 371 28.25 -16.07 -14.75
CA HIS A 371 27.99 -15.00 -15.70
C HIS A 371 26.49 -14.87 -15.96
N SER A 372 26.01 -13.64 -16.02
CA SER A 372 24.60 -13.34 -16.25
C SER A 372 24.35 -12.10 -17.08
N VAL A 373 23.28 -12.15 -17.88
CA VAL A 373 22.68 -10.98 -18.53
C VAL A 373 21.20 -10.99 -18.18
N THR A 374 20.71 -9.91 -17.59
CA THR A 374 19.28 -9.77 -17.31
C THR A 374 18.73 -8.42 -17.74
N PHE A 375 17.59 -8.43 -18.43
CA PHE A 375 16.89 -7.24 -18.88
C PHE A 375 15.37 -7.47 -18.88
N THR A 376 14.60 -6.39 -18.99
CA THR A 376 13.13 -6.46 -18.99
C THR A 376 12.59 -6.54 -20.42
N VAL A 377 11.86 -7.59 -20.75
CA VAL A 377 11.22 -7.77 -22.07
C VAL A 377 9.69 -7.68 -21.97
N ALA A 378 9.04 -7.38 -23.09
CA ALA A 378 7.59 -7.50 -23.24
C ALA A 378 7.22 -8.86 -23.84
N GLU A 379 6.38 -9.64 -23.15
CA GLU A 379 5.81 -10.87 -23.70
C GLU A 379 4.59 -10.55 -24.56
N THR A 380 4.70 -10.80 -25.87
CA THR A 380 3.63 -10.50 -26.85
C THR A 380 2.77 -11.71 -27.19
N ALA A 381 3.36 -12.90 -27.08
CA ALA A 381 2.71 -14.20 -27.17
C ALA A 381 3.52 -15.20 -26.33
N LYS A 382 2.93 -16.36 -26.02
CA LYS A 382 3.60 -17.39 -25.22
C LYS A 382 4.96 -17.76 -25.83
N GLY A 383 6.04 -17.48 -25.11
CA GLY A 383 7.42 -17.77 -25.54
C GLY A 383 7.99 -16.78 -26.57
N VAL A 384 7.29 -15.68 -26.86
CA VAL A 384 7.73 -14.64 -27.80
C VAL A 384 7.88 -13.31 -27.08
N TYR A 385 9.14 -12.90 -26.94
CA TYR A 385 9.57 -11.73 -26.21
C TYR A 385 10.19 -10.71 -27.15
N THR A 386 10.06 -9.44 -26.80
CA THR A 386 10.67 -8.34 -27.54
C THR A 386 11.20 -7.26 -26.60
N CYS A 387 12.33 -6.69 -26.99
CA CYS A 387 12.95 -5.57 -26.31
C CYS A 387 12.31 -4.22 -26.71
N ASP A 388 11.55 -4.18 -27.81
CA ASP A 388 10.89 -2.96 -28.30
C ASP A 388 9.75 -2.54 -27.37
N ARG A 389 9.91 -1.37 -26.74
CA ARG A 389 8.94 -0.79 -25.80
C ARG A 389 7.77 -0.08 -26.51
N SER A 390 7.80 0.02 -27.84
CA SER A 390 6.77 0.69 -28.64
C SER A 390 5.58 -0.21 -29.01
N VAL A 391 5.63 -1.48 -28.62
CA VAL A 391 4.58 -2.46 -28.88
C VAL A 391 3.27 -2.03 -28.22
N GLY A 392 2.26 -1.74 -29.04
CA GLY A 392 0.90 -1.45 -28.57
C GLY A 392 0.10 -2.74 -28.37
N GLY A 393 -0.59 -2.87 -27.22
CA GLY A 393 -1.44 -4.03 -26.90
C GLY A 393 -1.41 -4.38 -25.41
N ASP A 394 -2.08 -5.48 -25.05
CA ASP A 394 -1.91 -6.12 -23.73
C ASP A 394 -0.62 -6.96 -23.79
N PHE A 395 0.42 -6.55 -23.04
CA PHE A 395 1.67 -7.30 -22.89
C PHE A 395 1.99 -7.44 -21.40
N TYR A 396 2.73 -8.50 -21.06
CA TYR A 396 3.27 -8.67 -19.71
C TYR A 396 4.75 -8.27 -19.71
N LEU A 397 5.15 -7.46 -18.73
CA LEU A 397 6.56 -7.19 -18.48
C LEU A 397 7.14 -8.40 -17.75
N THR A 398 8.22 -8.94 -18.32
CA THR A 398 8.91 -10.13 -17.82
C THR A 398 10.39 -9.78 -17.66
N ALA A 399 10.96 -10.10 -16.50
CA ALA A 399 12.41 -10.10 -16.32
C ALA A 399 12.98 -11.35 -16.97
N MET A 400 13.90 -11.17 -17.93
CA MET A 400 14.50 -12.26 -18.67
C MET A 400 15.98 -12.35 -18.36
N GLY A 401 16.39 -13.45 -17.75
CA GLY A 401 17.77 -13.70 -17.34
C GLY A 401 18.41 -14.82 -18.14
N PHE A 402 19.71 -14.69 -18.43
CA PHE A 402 20.48 -15.66 -19.19
C PHE A 402 21.78 -15.98 -18.46
N THR A 403 22.15 -17.26 -18.39
CA THR A 403 23.46 -17.74 -17.89
C THR A 403 23.97 -18.87 -18.77
N THR A 404 25.26 -19.20 -18.64
CA THR A 404 25.87 -20.30 -19.37
C THR A 404 25.57 -21.65 -18.74
N LEU A 405 25.61 -22.71 -19.54
CA LEU A 405 25.49 -24.08 -19.05
C LEU A 405 26.62 -24.48 -18.10
N GLU A 406 27.83 -23.95 -18.33
CA GLU A 406 28.98 -24.19 -17.46
C GLU A 406 28.72 -23.63 -16.06
N ASP A 407 28.30 -22.37 -15.97
CA ASP A 407 27.95 -21.72 -14.71
C ASP A 407 26.76 -22.39 -14.02
N TYR A 408 25.71 -22.74 -14.78
CA TYR A 408 24.55 -23.45 -14.22
C TYR A 408 24.95 -24.80 -13.59
N ASN A 409 25.78 -25.59 -14.28
CA ASN A 409 26.26 -26.87 -13.76
C ASN A 409 27.18 -26.67 -12.54
N ALA A 410 28.00 -25.60 -12.53
CA ALA A 410 28.84 -25.26 -11.38
C ALA A 410 28.00 -24.89 -10.14
N LEU A 411 26.97 -24.06 -10.31
CA LEU A 411 26.07 -23.61 -9.24
C LEU A 411 25.21 -24.75 -8.67
N THR A 412 24.72 -25.64 -9.52
CA THR A 412 23.78 -26.70 -9.12
C THR A 412 24.46 -28.03 -8.78
N GLY A 413 25.72 -28.21 -9.18
CA GLY A 413 26.41 -29.50 -9.13
C GLY A 413 25.85 -30.54 -10.12
N GLU A 414 24.99 -30.11 -11.06
CA GLU A 414 24.44 -30.98 -12.11
C GLU A 414 25.42 -31.14 -13.28
N ASN A 415 25.13 -32.09 -14.18
CA ASN A 415 25.91 -32.35 -15.39
C ASN A 415 24.99 -32.38 -16.61
N LYS A 416 24.28 -31.28 -16.84
CA LYS A 416 23.40 -31.10 -18.00
C LYS A 416 24.23 -30.82 -19.25
N THR A 417 23.66 -31.12 -20.42
CA THR A 417 24.29 -30.90 -21.73
C THR A 417 23.31 -30.24 -22.69
N LEU A 418 23.77 -29.29 -23.50
CA LEU A 418 22.99 -28.59 -24.53
C LEU A 418 23.71 -28.69 -25.88
N ALA A 419 22.94 -28.87 -26.96
CA ALA A 419 23.45 -28.66 -28.31
C ALA A 419 23.35 -27.18 -28.70
N PRO A 420 24.08 -26.70 -29.74
CA PRO A 420 23.98 -25.32 -30.17
C PRO A 420 22.53 -24.91 -30.50
N GLY A 421 22.06 -23.83 -29.88
CA GLY A 421 20.68 -23.33 -30.00
C GLY A 421 19.63 -24.05 -29.14
N GLU A 422 20.03 -25.03 -28.32
CA GLU A 422 19.19 -25.59 -27.26
C GLU A 422 19.36 -24.81 -25.96
N VAL A 423 18.28 -24.65 -25.18
CA VAL A 423 18.30 -24.01 -23.85
C VAL A 423 17.58 -24.85 -22.79
N LEU A 424 17.99 -24.68 -21.53
CA LEU A 424 17.15 -25.05 -20.39
C LEU A 424 16.29 -23.84 -20.02
N SER A 425 15.01 -24.04 -19.78
CA SER A 425 14.07 -22.95 -19.50
C SER A 425 13.48 -23.09 -18.11
N TYR A 426 13.48 -21.99 -17.36
CA TYR A 426 12.76 -21.88 -16.10
C TYR A 426 11.86 -20.65 -16.14
N ALA A 427 10.59 -20.80 -15.75
CA ALA A 427 9.68 -19.66 -15.60
C ALA A 427 9.02 -19.66 -14.22
N SER A 428 9.09 -18.52 -13.52
CA SER A 428 8.54 -18.37 -12.17
C SER A 428 7.02 -18.55 -12.11
N THR A 429 6.33 -18.40 -13.24
CA THR A 429 4.89 -18.66 -13.39
C THR A 429 4.53 -20.15 -13.43
N GLY A 430 5.53 -21.05 -13.50
CA GLY A 430 5.34 -22.49 -13.70
C GLY A 430 4.90 -22.88 -15.11
N GLN A 431 4.96 -21.94 -16.06
CA GLN A 431 4.65 -22.21 -17.47
C GLN A 431 5.78 -23.00 -18.13
N THR A 432 5.41 -23.89 -19.06
CA THR A 432 6.36 -24.64 -19.88
C THR A 432 6.38 -24.14 -21.32
N TYR A 433 7.57 -24.17 -21.92
CA TYR A 433 7.85 -23.68 -23.27
C TYR A 433 8.47 -24.80 -24.11
N THR A 434 8.21 -24.78 -25.41
CA THR A 434 8.89 -25.64 -26.40
C THR A 434 9.95 -24.87 -27.16
N ASP A 435 9.66 -23.60 -27.46
CA ASP A 435 10.52 -22.69 -28.20
C ASP A 435 10.42 -21.32 -27.54
N VAL A 436 11.54 -20.62 -27.46
CA VAL A 436 11.60 -19.27 -26.92
C VAL A 436 12.28 -18.37 -27.92
N THR A 437 11.63 -17.27 -28.28
CA THR A 437 12.13 -16.28 -29.24
C THR A 437 12.24 -14.93 -28.53
N VAL A 438 13.39 -14.29 -28.65
CA VAL A 438 13.68 -12.96 -28.12
C VAL A 438 14.21 -12.12 -29.28
N ASP A 439 13.34 -11.26 -29.82
CA ASP A 439 13.61 -10.50 -31.06
C ASP A 439 14.19 -11.36 -32.19
N SER A 440 15.48 -11.20 -32.51
CA SER A 440 16.17 -11.94 -33.58
C SER A 440 16.70 -13.31 -33.17
N LEU A 441 16.71 -13.63 -31.87
CA LEU A 441 17.25 -14.88 -31.34
C LEU A 441 16.14 -15.89 -31.10
N SER A 442 16.34 -17.14 -31.52
CA SER A 442 15.38 -18.23 -31.35
C SER A 442 16.05 -19.46 -30.77
N PHE A 443 15.48 -20.00 -29.71
CA PHE A 443 16.02 -21.12 -28.94
C PHE A 443 15.01 -22.26 -28.86
N THR A 444 15.50 -23.50 -28.98
CA THR A 444 14.69 -24.71 -28.74
C THR A 444 14.84 -25.13 -27.27
N VAL A 445 13.72 -25.29 -26.55
CA VAL A 445 13.74 -25.69 -25.14
C VAL A 445 13.93 -27.19 -25.04
N LYS A 446 15.08 -27.61 -24.52
CA LYS A 446 15.39 -29.02 -24.28
C LYS A 446 14.68 -29.55 -23.04
N GLU A 447 14.68 -28.75 -21.98
CA GLU A 447 14.12 -29.12 -20.68
C GLU A 447 13.52 -27.89 -20.01
N ASN A 448 12.35 -28.07 -19.39
CA ASN A 448 11.75 -27.07 -18.51
C ASN A 448 12.10 -27.43 -17.07
N LEU A 449 12.89 -26.58 -16.42
CA LEU A 449 13.36 -26.77 -15.05
C LEU A 449 12.23 -26.47 -14.06
N SER A 450 12.16 -27.25 -12.98
CA SER A 450 11.20 -27.02 -11.89
C SER A 450 11.70 -26.01 -10.85
N ASP A 451 13.01 -25.83 -10.79
CA ASP A 451 13.70 -24.93 -9.87
C ASP A 451 14.89 -24.30 -10.58
N PHE A 452 15.30 -23.12 -10.13
CA PHE A 452 16.44 -22.38 -10.66
C PHE A 452 17.06 -21.63 -9.50
N PRO A 453 18.40 -21.44 -9.46
CA PRO A 453 19.07 -20.69 -8.39
C PRO A 453 18.80 -19.18 -8.50
N ILE A 454 17.52 -18.75 -8.59
CA ILE A 454 17.07 -17.37 -8.79
C ILE A 454 17.54 -16.46 -7.66
N SER A 455 17.71 -17.01 -6.45
CA SER A 455 18.17 -16.25 -5.29
C SER A 455 19.49 -15.54 -5.58
N THR A 456 20.30 -16.04 -6.53
CA THR A 456 21.59 -15.46 -6.93
C THR A 456 21.49 -14.28 -7.90
N TRP A 457 20.28 -13.80 -8.23
CA TRP A 457 20.05 -12.85 -9.33
C TRP A 457 19.42 -11.53 -8.85
N ASP A 458 19.42 -10.49 -9.69
CA ASP A 458 19.09 -9.11 -9.30
C ASP A 458 17.66 -9.00 -8.71
N ALA A 459 17.55 -8.24 -7.62
CA ALA A 459 16.32 -7.90 -6.90
C ALA A 459 15.14 -7.44 -7.79
N THR A 460 15.43 -6.76 -8.90
CA THR A 460 14.41 -6.28 -9.84
C THR A 460 13.69 -7.43 -10.57
N GLU A 461 14.33 -8.59 -10.67
CA GLU A 461 13.85 -9.79 -11.37
C GLU A 461 12.79 -10.54 -10.56
N VAL A 462 12.85 -10.40 -9.23
CA VAL A 462 11.93 -11.04 -8.28
C VAL A 462 10.56 -10.35 -8.24
N MET A 463 10.49 -9.07 -8.64
CA MET A 463 9.26 -8.27 -8.60
C MET A 463 8.36 -8.44 -9.85
N LEU A 464 8.90 -9.01 -10.92
CA LEU A 464 8.20 -9.27 -12.19
C LEU A 464 7.99 -10.78 -12.39
N ASN A 465 7.25 -11.16 -13.43
CA ASN A 465 7.35 -12.53 -13.94
C ASN A 465 8.80 -12.74 -14.40
N ALA A 466 9.45 -13.82 -13.99
CA ALA A 466 10.83 -14.10 -14.33
C ALA A 466 10.90 -15.32 -15.26
N HIS A 467 11.68 -15.21 -16.33
CA HIS A 467 11.98 -16.32 -17.24
C HIS A 467 13.50 -16.39 -17.43
N PHE A 468 14.10 -17.45 -16.89
CA PHE A 468 15.53 -17.71 -16.99
C PHE A 468 15.81 -18.75 -18.06
N LEU A 469 16.83 -18.49 -18.88
CA LEU A 469 17.33 -19.41 -19.89
C LEU A 469 18.80 -19.75 -19.62
N VAL A 470 19.13 -21.04 -19.65
CA VAL A 470 20.51 -21.52 -19.65
C VAL A 470 20.92 -21.75 -21.10
N VAL A 471 21.90 -20.99 -21.58
CA VAL A 471 22.43 -21.08 -22.94
C VAL A 471 23.64 -22.01 -23.01
N ASP A 472 23.97 -22.48 -24.21
CA ASP A 472 25.00 -23.49 -24.43
C ASP A 472 26.44 -23.00 -24.19
N SER A 473 26.72 -21.70 -24.42
CA SER A 473 28.08 -21.15 -24.36
C SER A 473 28.10 -19.65 -24.01
N MET A 474 29.30 -19.15 -23.67
CA MET A 474 29.56 -17.72 -23.47
C MET A 474 29.33 -16.91 -24.76
N ASP A 475 29.70 -17.45 -25.93
CA ASP A 475 29.45 -16.81 -27.23
C ASP A 475 27.95 -16.54 -27.45
N THR A 476 27.09 -17.48 -27.04
CA THR A 476 25.62 -17.30 -27.11
C THR A 476 25.15 -16.24 -26.11
N LEU A 477 25.73 -16.19 -24.93
CA LEU A 477 25.41 -15.18 -23.92
C LEU A 477 25.80 -13.75 -24.38
N GLU A 478 26.95 -13.62 -25.03
CA GLU A 478 27.41 -12.36 -25.65
C GLU A 478 26.47 -11.90 -26.77
N GLN A 479 25.99 -12.82 -27.63
CA GLN A 479 25.01 -12.49 -28.67
C GLN A 479 23.70 -11.96 -28.07
N VAL A 480 23.24 -12.50 -26.93
CA VAL A 480 22.07 -11.97 -26.22
C VAL A 480 22.34 -10.56 -25.70
N PHE A 481 23.52 -10.32 -25.13
CA PHE A 481 23.94 -8.99 -24.68
C PHE A 481 23.97 -7.98 -25.83
N GLU A 482 24.58 -8.31 -26.96
CA GLU A 482 24.66 -7.44 -28.13
C GLU A 482 23.27 -7.10 -28.68
N MET A 483 22.39 -8.11 -28.80
CA MET A 483 21.01 -7.93 -29.27
C MET A 483 20.23 -6.91 -28.43
N GLN A 484 20.28 -7.03 -27.11
CA GLN A 484 19.56 -6.08 -26.24
C GLN A 484 20.25 -4.72 -26.21
N ALA A 485 21.58 -4.65 -26.32
CA ALA A 485 22.34 -3.41 -26.36
C ALA A 485 22.01 -2.57 -27.60
N GLU A 486 21.85 -3.21 -28.77
CA GLU A 486 21.40 -2.54 -30.00
C GLU A 486 20.02 -1.89 -29.85
N THR A 487 19.11 -2.55 -29.11
CA THR A 487 17.72 -2.09 -28.97
C THR A 487 17.56 -1.04 -27.88
N TYR A 488 18.14 -1.27 -26.69
CA TYR A 488 18.00 -0.37 -25.55
C TYR A 488 18.97 0.81 -25.58
N ALA A 489 20.09 0.70 -26.31
CA ALA A 489 21.16 1.69 -26.35
C ALA A 489 21.51 2.18 -24.93
N ASN A 490 21.15 3.43 -24.60
CA ASN A 490 21.38 4.04 -23.28
C ASN A 490 20.55 3.45 -22.13
N GLY A 491 19.85 2.33 -22.33
CA GLY A 491 19.14 1.61 -21.27
C GLY A 491 19.53 0.14 -21.19
N SER A 492 20.60 -0.29 -21.87
CA SER A 492 21.02 -1.69 -21.92
C SER A 492 21.55 -2.17 -20.58
N SER A 493 21.23 -3.42 -20.22
CA SER A 493 21.82 -4.06 -19.05
C SER A 493 23.24 -4.55 -19.34
N PRO A 494 24.18 -4.48 -18.39
CA PRO A 494 25.52 -5.03 -18.59
C PRO A 494 25.50 -6.56 -18.57
N LEU A 495 26.47 -7.17 -19.26
CA LEU A 495 26.91 -8.53 -18.96
C LEU A 495 27.69 -8.51 -17.65
N ARG A 496 27.31 -9.36 -16.70
CA ARG A 496 27.85 -9.37 -15.34
C ARG A 496 28.58 -10.68 -15.06
N TYR A 497 29.71 -10.57 -14.40
CA TYR A 497 30.31 -11.63 -13.61
C TYR A 497 29.97 -11.38 -12.13
N THR A 498 29.45 -12.41 -11.46
CA THR A 498 29.07 -12.35 -10.05
C THR A 498 29.84 -13.40 -9.27
N LEU A 499 30.47 -12.97 -8.17
CA LEU A 499 31.13 -13.79 -7.18
C LEU A 499 30.36 -13.70 -5.86
N GLY A 500 29.75 -14.81 -5.46
CA GLY A 500 29.04 -14.98 -4.20
C GLY A 500 29.85 -15.78 -3.21
N ILE A 501 30.01 -15.27 -1.99
CA ILE A 501 30.82 -15.90 -0.94
C ILE A 501 30.02 -16.00 0.35
N GLU A 502 30.08 -17.18 0.98
CA GLU A 502 29.61 -17.44 2.34
C GLU A 502 30.81 -17.70 3.26
N VAL A 503 30.82 -17.06 4.42
CA VAL A 503 31.95 -17.08 5.37
C VAL A 503 31.60 -17.91 6.60
N ALA A 504 32.56 -18.68 7.12
CA ALA A 504 32.40 -19.46 8.34
C ALA A 504 32.43 -18.56 9.60
N GLY A 505 31.54 -18.79 10.58
CA GLY A 505 31.49 -18.06 11.86
C GLY A 505 30.10 -18.06 12.53
N ASP A 506 29.93 -17.52 13.74
CA ASP A 506 28.61 -17.34 14.38
C ASP A 506 27.99 -15.97 14.02
N ALA A 507 26.67 -15.81 14.07
CA ALA A 507 25.98 -14.58 13.64
C ALA A 507 26.44 -13.27 14.33
N GLU A 508 27.07 -13.34 15.51
CA GLU A 508 27.68 -12.20 16.22
C GLU A 508 29.10 -11.84 15.74
N GLU A 509 29.82 -12.77 15.11
CA GLU A 509 31.13 -12.51 14.46
C GLU A 509 30.98 -12.01 13.02
N ARG A 510 29.76 -12.09 12.47
CA ARG A 510 29.39 -11.80 11.06
C ARG A 510 28.85 -10.38 10.81
N THR A 511 28.68 -9.53 11.83
CA THR A 511 28.25 -8.10 11.73
C THR A 511 29.38 -7.16 12.09
#